data_AF-A0AAC9NJ68-F1
#
_entry.id   AF-A0AAC9NJ68-F1
#
_cell.length_a   1.000
_cell.length_b   1.000
_cell.length_c   1.000
_cell.angle_alpha   90.00
_cell.angle_beta   90.00
_cell.angle_gamma   90.00
#
_symmetry.space_group_name_H-M   'P 1'
#
loop_
_entity.id
_entity.type
_entity.pdbx_description
1 polymer ?
#
loop_
_entity_poly.entity_id
_entity_poly.type
_entity_poly.pdbx_seq_one_letter_code
_entity_poly.pdbx_strand_id
1 'polypeptide(L)'
;MRFHNLYLSPLIIILASCATQSGVWIKSGVAPLQFNQDNYACLQESQQPYGYSQGGYGWGNGWGPGWGGYNGYSGVQTNQELYSACMKARGYSWQPDKVPGQ
;
A
#
# COMPACT_ATOMS: atom_id res chain seq x y z
N MET A 1 -2.50 7.39 -46.28
CA MET A 1 -2.07 7.99 -44.99
C MET A 1 -3.28 8.33 -44.12
N ARG A 2 -3.92 7.36 -43.43
CA ARG A 2 -5.00 7.64 -42.45
C ARG A 2 -5.16 6.49 -41.44
N PHE A 3 -4.15 6.23 -40.61
CA PHE A 3 -4.27 5.29 -39.47
C PHE A 3 -3.70 5.84 -38.15
N HIS A 4 -3.07 7.02 -38.15
CA HIS A 4 -2.48 7.61 -36.94
C HIS A 4 -3.53 8.10 -35.92
N ASN A 5 -4.77 8.38 -36.33
CA ASN A 5 -5.79 8.94 -35.42
C ASN A 5 -6.49 7.88 -34.55
N LEU A 6 -6.26 6.58 -34.76
CA LEU A 6 -6.90 5.50 -34.00
C LEU A 6 -6.09 5.04 -32.77
N TYR A 7 -4.80 5.36 -32.72
CA TYR A 7 -3.91 4.94 -31.62
C TYR A 7 -3.95 5.87 -30.38
N LEU A 8 -4.58 7.04 -30.50
CA LEU A 8 -4.75 7.98 -29.38
C LEU A 8 -5.93 7.63 -28.45
N SER A 9 -6.87 6.80 -28.91
CA SER A 9 -8.08 6.46 -28.16
C SER A 9 -7.88 5.54 -26.94
N PRO A 10 -7.02 4.49 -26.96
CA PRO A 10 -6.86 3.62 -25.78
C PRO A 10 -6.09 4.28 -24.61
N LEU A 11 -5.27 5.30 -24.88
CA LEU A 11 -4.47 5.97 -23.84
C LEU A 11 -5.34 6.76 -22.84
N ILE A 12 -6.46 7.32 -23.30
CA ILE A 12 -7.36 8.15 -22.49
C ILE A 12 -8.17 7.29 -21.50
N ILE A 13 -8.49 6.04 -21.86
CA ILE A 13 -9.27 5.13 -21.01
C ILE A 13 -8.45 4.63 -19.82
N ILE A 14 -7.13 4.46 -20.00
CA ILE A 14 -6.22 3.97 -18.94
C ILE A 14 -5.96 5.05 -17.89
N LEU A 15 -6.04 6.34 -18.26
CA LEU A 15 -5.83 7.47 -17.35
C LEU A 15 -7.02 7.72 -16.41
N ALA A 16 -8.21 7.19 -16.73
CA ALA A 16 -9.44 7.43 -15.96
C ALA A 16 -9.61 6.49 -14.74
N SER A 17 -8.78 5.45 -14.58
CA SER A 17 -8.98 4.42 -13.54
C SER A 17 -8.18 4.62 -12.24
N CYS A 18 -7.48 5.75 -12.05
CA CYS A 18 -6.81 6.04 -10.78
C CYS A 18 -7.76 6.77 -9.80
N ALA A 19 -8.84 6.10 -9.41
CA ALA A 19 -9.71 6.58 -8.34
C ALA A 19 -9.32 5.90 -7.02
N THR A 20 -8.28 6.41 -6.36
CA THR A 20 -7.91 5.96 -5.01
C THR A 20 -8.96 6.47 -4.02
N GLN A 21 -9.59 5.56 -3.29
CA GLN A 21 -10.60 5.90 -2.29
C GLN A 21 -9.94 6.66 -1.13
N SER A 22 -10.28 7.95 -0.99
CA SER A 22 -9.81 8.82 0.09
C SER A 22 -10.88 9.00 1.17
N GLY A 23 -10.44 9.29 2.40
CA GLY A 23 -11.33 9.46 3.54
C GLY A 23 -10.58 9.89 4.79
N VAL A 24 -11.32 10.12 5.86
CA VAL A 24 -10.83 10.54 7.16
C VAL A 24 -11.36 9.67 8.29
N TRP A 25 -10.55 9.53 9.34
CA TRP A 25 -10.95 8.85 10.58
C TRP A 25 -11.52 9.85 11.57
N ILE A 26 -12.70 9.57 12.11
CA ILE A 26 -13.41 10.52 12.98
C ILE A 26 -13.89 9.86 14.26
N LYS A 27 -13.80 10.62 15.36
CA LYS A 27 -14.31 10.27 16.69
C LYS A 27 -14.75 11.56 17.37
N SER A 28 -15.95 11.57 17.94
CA SER A 28 -16.53 12.76 18.58
C SER A 28 -15.79 13.14 19.86
N GLY A 29 -15.59 14.44 20.09
CA GLY A 29 -15.04 14.96 21.34
C GLY A 29 -13.53 14.70 21.53
N VAL A 30 -12.81 14.36 20.46
CA VAL A 30 -11.36 14.12 20.50
C VAL A 30 -10.61 15.38 20.09
N ALA A 31 -9.68 15.82 20.93
CA ALA A 31 -8.75 16.88 20.59
C ALA A 31 -7.80 16.43 19.45
N PRO A 32 -7.38 17.34 18.55
CA PRO A 32 -6.44 17.01 17.46
C PRO A 32 -5.15 16.32 17.94
N LEU A 33 -4.64 16.72 19.11
CA LEU A 33 -3.46 16.11 19.72
C LEU A 33 -3.68 14.62 20.02
N GLN A 34 -4.82 14.26 20.59
CA GLN A 34 -5.15 12.87 20.91
C GLN A 34 -5.33 12.04 19.64
N PHE A 35 -5.97 12.60 18.61
CA PHE A 35 -6.03 11.96 17.29
C PHE A 35 -4.65 11.65 16.73
N ASN A 36 -3.73 12.62 16.77
CA ASN A 36 -2.38 12.42 16.26
C ASN A 36 -1.65 11.32 17.04
N GLN A 37 -1.76 11.31 18.37
CA GLN A 37 -1.17 10.26 19.20
C GLN A 37 -1.72 8.87 18.86
N ASP A 38 -3.04 8.74 18.72
CA ASP A 38 -3.69 7.49 18.37
C ASP A 38 -3.30 7.02 16.97
N ASN A 39 -3.24 7.95 16.00
CA ASN A 39 -2.82 7.67 14.64
C ASN A 39 -1.37 7.15 14.59
N TYR A 40 -0.42 7.85 15.23
CA TYR A 40 0.98 7.42 15.25
C TYR A 40 1.16 6.07 15.95
N ALA A 41 0.45 5.83 17.06
CA ALA A 41 0.50 4.54 17.73
C ALA A 41 -0.03 3.41 16.83
N CYS A 42 -1.18 3.62 16.18
CA CYS A 42 -1.72 2.64 15.24
C CYS A 42 -0.82 2.41 14.03
N LEU A 43 -0.16 3.45 13.51
CA LEU A 43 0.83 3.29 12.44
C LEU A 43 1.99 2.42 12.89
N GLN A 44 2.52 2.65 14.10
CA GLN A 44 3.61 1.86 14.67
C GLN A 44 3.21 0.40 14.90
N GLU A 45 2.00 0.15 15.42
CA GLU A 45 1.49 -1.20 15.66
C GLU A 45 1.20 -1.97 14.36
N SER A 46 0.86 -1.26 13.29
CA SER A 46 0.58 -1.84 11.97
C SER A 46 1.83 -2.10 11.11
N GLN A 47 3.02 -1.79 11.63
CA GLN A 47 4.29 -2.09 10.97
C GLN A 47 4.49 -3.61 10.87
N GLN A 48 4.43 -4.16 9.67
CA GLN A 48 4.73 -5.57 9.42
C GLN A 48 6.04 -5.71 8.63
N PRO A 49 6.95 -6.60 9.07
CA PRO A 49 8.13 -6.92 8.30
C PRO A 49 7.70 -7.63 7.01
N TYR A 50 8.20 -7.15 5.87
CA TYR A 50 8.11 -7.88 4.62
C TYR A 50 9.52 -8.24 4.16
N GLY A 51 9.68 -9.48 3.75
CA GLY A 51 10.91 -9.98 3.18
C GLY A 51 10.61 -10.58 1.82
N TYR A 52 11.36 -10.18 0.80
CA TYR A 52 11.41 -10.91 -0.45
C TYR A 52 12.68 -11.76 -0.45
N SER A 53 12.51 -13.08 -0.36
CA SER A 53 13.59 -14.03 -0.57
C SER A 53 13.44 -14.62 -1.97
N GLN A 54 14.16 -14.06 -2.95
CA GLN A 54 14.35 -14.76 -4.21
C GLN A 54 15.40 -15.84 -3.97
N GLY A 55 14.94 -17.01 -3.52
CA GLY A 55 15.75 -18.21 -3.46
C GLY A 55 16.13 -18.65 -4.87
N GLY A 56 17.15 -18.02 -5.45
CA GLY A 56 17.78 -18.50 -6.66
C GLY A 56 18.56 -19.75 -6.31
N TYR A 57 17.99 -20.93 -6.61
CA TYR A 57 18.76 -22.17 -6.67
C TYR A 57 19.84 -22.00 -7.74
N GLY A 58 21.02 -21.58 -7.31
CA GLY A 58 22.18 -21.50 -8.18
C GLY A 58 22.66 -22.90 -8.49
N TRP A 59 22.26 -23.45 -9.64
CA TRP A 59 23.02 -24.45 -10.42
C TRP A 59 22.56 -24.37 -11.88
N GLY A 60 23.49 -24.15 -12.83
CA GLY A 60 23.13 -24.30 -14.23
C GLY A 60 24.09 -23.89 -15.34
N ASN A 61 25.35 -23.51 -15.08
CA ASN A 61 26.41 -23.50 -16.12
C ASN A 61 27.81 -23.77 -15.52
N GLY A 62 27.90 -24.83 -14.71
CA GLY A 62 29.07 -25.73 -14.73
C GLY A 62 30.43 -25.30 -14.16
N TRP A 63 30.59 -24.20 -13.40
CA TRP A 63 31.91 -23.83 -12.85
C TRP A 63 31.84 -23.24 -11.42
N GLY A 64 31.87 -24.12 -10.40
CA GLY A 64 32.27 -23.76 -9.02
C GLY A 64 31.19 -23.81 -7.94
N PRO A 65 31.58 -23.84 -6.65
CA PRO A 65 30.65 -23.76 -5.52
C PRO A 65 29.99 -22.37 -5.51
N GLY A 66 28.76 -22.30 -6.01
CA GLY A 66 27.96 -21.09 -6.03
C GLY A 66 27.65 -20.63 -4.61
N TRP A 67 28.39 -19.65 -4.12
CA TRP A 67 27.95 -18.82 -3.00
C TRP A 67 26.75 -18.01 -3.50
N GLY A 68 25.55 -18.61 -3.41
CA GLY A 68 24.29 -17.95 -3.70
C GLY A 68 24.13 -16.77 -2.74
N GLY A 69 24.52 -15.58 -3.19
CA GLY A 69 24.33 -14.34 -2.46
C GLY A 69 22.85 -14.09 -2.30
N TYR A 70 22.32 -14.33 -1.10
CA TYR A 70 20.98 -13.95 -0.71
C TYR A 70 20.89 -12.42 -0.72
N ASN A 71 20.40 -11.83 -1.81
CA ASN A 71 19.87 -10.46 -1.79
C ASN A 71 18.44 -10.50 -1.25
N GLY A 72 18.30 -10.81 0.03
CA GLY A 72 17.03 -10.70 0.74
C GLY A 72 16.74 -9.23 1.02
N TYR A 73 15.79 -8.62 0.31
CA TYR A 73 15.30 -7.29 0.66
C TYR A 73 14.31 -7.44 1.81
N SER A 74 14.67 -6.90 2.97
CA SER A 74 13.83 -6.88 4.18
C SER A 74 13.46 -5.43 4.49
N GLY A 75 12.17 -5.12 4.49
CA GLY A 75 11.64 -3.82 4.85
C GLY A 75 10.49 -3.96 5.85
N VAL A 76 9.96 -2.82 6.28
CA VAL A 76 8.74 -2.77 7.09
C VAL A 76 7.69 -2.01 6.30
N GLN A 77 6.51 -2.59 6.18
CA GLN A 77 5.38 -2.00 5.48
C GLN A 77 4.22 -1.86 6.46
N THR A 78 3.58 -0.70 6.44
CA THR A 78 2.33 -0.48 7.17
C THR A 78 1.22 -1.35 6.55
N ASN A 79 0.70 -2.29 7.34
CA ASN A 79 -0.44 -3.09 6.96
C ASN A 79 -1.73 -2.27 7.17
N GLN A 80 -2.42 -1.95 6.07
CA GLN A 80 -3.58 -1.06 6.09
C GLN A 80 -4.76 -1.67 6.86
N GLU A 81 -4.94 -2.99 6.79
CA GLU A 81 -5.97 -3.71 7.54
C GLU A 81 -5.74 -3.59 9.04
N LEU A 82 -4.50 -3.82 9.51
CA LEU A 82 -4.13 -3.69 10.92
C LEU A 82 -4.27 -2.25 11.41
N TYR A 83 -3.83 -1.28 10.62
CA TYR A 83 -4.01 0.14 10.93
C TYR A 83 -5.51 0.46 11.09
N SER A 84 -6.36 0.02 10.16
CA SER A 84 -7.80 0.25 10.22
C SER A 84 -8.46 -0.43 11.42
N ALA A 85 -7.99 -1.63 11.80
CA ALA A 85 -8.46 -2.36 12.96
C ALA A 85 -8.09 -1.64 14.26
N CYS A 86 -6.86 -1.14 14.37
CA CYS A 86 -6.42 -0.35 15.51
C CYS A 86 -7.24 0.95 15.66
N MET A 87 -7.43 1.69 14.57
CA MET A 87 -8.23 2.91 14.59
C MET A 87 -9.68 2.63 15.03
N LYS A 88 -10.30 1.56 14.52
CA LYS A 88 -11.63 1.11 14.96
C LYS A 88 -11.67 0.70 16.42
N ALA A 89 -10.67 -0.03 16.91
CA ALA A 89 -10.57 -0.43 18.32
C ALA A 89 -10.45 0.78 19.26
N ARG A 90 -9.79 1.85 18.81
CA ARG A 90 -9.73 3.14 19.53
C ARG A 90 -11.02 3.97 19.41
N GLY A 91 -12.03 3.46 18.69
CA GLY A 91 -13.35 4.08 18.55
C GLY A 91 -13.47 5.08 17.40
N TYR A 92 -12.54 5.09 16.45
CA TYR A 92 -12.64 5.90 15.24
C TYR A 92 -13.48 5.19 14.18
N SER A 93 -14.25 5.97 13.44
CA SER A 93 -15.01 5.52 12.27
C SER A 93 -14.44 6.13 11.01
N TRP A 94 -14.31 5.31 9.96
CA TRP A 94 -13.87 5.78 8.65
C TRP A 94 -15.03 6.48 7.94
N GLN A 95 -14.81 7.71 7.48
CA GLN A 95 -15.71 8.42 6.60
C GLN A 95 -15.01 8.69 5.27
N PRO A 96 -15.52 8.17 4.14
CA PRO A 96 -14.96 8.49 2.84
C PRO A 96 -15.21 9.96 2.48
N ASP A 97 -14.25 10.59 1.80
CA ASP A 97 -14.35 12.01 1.40
C ASP A 97 -15.42 12.22 0.31
N LYS A 98 -15.73 11.15 -0.44
CA LYS A 98 -16.78 11.12 -1.47
C LYS A 98 -17.66 9.90 -1.28
N VAL A 99 -18.97 10.12 -1.30
CA VAL A 99 -19.96 9.04 -1.42
C VAL A 99 -19.88 8.46 -2.83
N PRO A 100 -19.84 7.12 -3.02
CA PRO A 100 -19.86 6.54 -4.36
C PRO A 100 -21.18 6.91 -5.05
N GLY A 101 -21.12 7.72 -6.11
CA GLY A 101 -22.28 8.02 -6.96
C GLY A 101 -22.84 9.46 -6.93
N GLN A 102 -22.06 10.46 -6.52
CA GLN A 102 -22.35 11.88 -6.81
C GLN A 102 -21.27 12.51 -7.69
#